data_AF-A0AAP0D8F3-F1
#
_entry.id   AF-A0AAP0D8F3-F1
#
_cell.length_a   1.000
_cell.length_b   1.000
_cell.length_c   1.000
_cell.angle_alpha   90.00
_cell.angle_beta   90.00
_cell.angle_gamma   90.00
#
_symmetry.space_group_name_H-M   'P 1'
#
loop_
_entity.id
_entity.type
_entity.pdbx_description
1 polymer ?
#
loop_
_entity_poly.entity_id
_entity_poly.type
_entity_poly.pdbx_seq_one_letter_code
_entity_poly.pdbx_strand_id
1 'polypeptide(L)'
;MAPLLKRSVCWLLKLDFSRQFLSIYHRSKGVFFSTASSPFEDELKAMYEKYLVDHGKSYKTAHEKQRRFEIFKKTLRFINEYNSTTSDPSRKLGITSLADVALEEISNPCVQDPAPWPMGT
;
A
#
# COMPACT_ATOMS: atom_id res chain seq x y z
N MET A 1 40.32 -52.88 14.70
CA MET A 1 39.75 -52.49 13.39
C MET A 1 38.29 -52.14 13.58
N ALA A 2 37.94 -50.85 13.51
CA ALA A 2 36.59 -50.31 13.44
C ALA A 2 36.66 -48.93 12.74
N PRO A 3 35.72 -48.59 11.83
CA PRO A 3 35.90 -47.48 10.90
C PRO A 3 35.33 -46.13 11.38
N LEU A 4 35.89 -45.12 10.71
CA LEU A 4 35.65 -43.69 10.72
C LEU A 4 34.19 -43.31 10.41
N LEU A 5 33.60 -42.42 11.22
CA LEU A 5 32.58 -41.50 10.74
C LEU A 5 33.03 -40.05 10.97
N LYS A 6 32.97 -39.30 9.88
CA LYS A 6 33.55 -37.99 9.63
C LYS A 6 32.73 -36.88 10.30
N ARG A 7 33.44 -35.78 10.62
CA ARG A 7 33.06 -34.34 10.55
C ARG A 7 33.51 -33.64 11.85
N SER A 8 34.69 -33.04 11.90
CA SER A 8 35.14 -31.84 11.18
C SER A 8 34.25 -30.63 11.46
N VAL A 9 34.61 -29.88 12.50
CA VAL A 9 34.59 -28.41 12.42
C VAL A 9 35.68 -27.86 13.33
N CYS A 10 36.65 -27.25 12.65
CA CYS A 10 37.79 -26.55 13.18
C CYS A 10 37.32 -25.20 13.73
N TRP A 11 37.71 -24.90 14.96
CA TRP A 11 37.49 -23.62 15.58
C TRP A 11 38.28 -22.51 14.84
N LEU A 12 37.64 -21.35 14.68
CA LEU A 12 38.17 -19.99 14.41
C LEU A 12 38.00 -19.35 13.00
N LEU A 13 37.55 -18.08 13.05
CA LEU A 13 37.50 -16.99 12.05
C LEU A 13 36.34 -16.91 11.03
N LYS A 14 35.32 -16.09 11.37
CA LYS A 14 34.78 -14.97 10.55
C LYS A 14 33.71 -14.18 11.32
N LEU A 15 34.18 -13.41 12.31
CA LEU A 15 33.53 -12.16 12.71
C LEU A 15 34.15 -11.06 11.83
N ASP A 16 33.37 -10.04 11.46
CA ASP A 16 33.69 -8.90 10.59
C ASP A 16 33.54 -9.08 9.06
N PHE A 17 32.29 -9.15 8.60
CA PHE A 17 31.95 -8.79 7.22
C PHE A 17 30.57 -8.12 7.14
N SER A 18 30.45 -6.87 7.63
CA SER A 18 29.53 -5.85 7.07
C SER A 18 29.53 -4.48 7.77
N ARG A 19 30.63 -4.04 8.39
CA ARG A 19 30.76 -2.68 8.95
C ARG A 19 31.63 -1.71 8.13
N GLN A 20 32.12 -2.15 6.97
CA GLN A 20 32.90 -1.31 6.03
C GLN A 20 32.12 -0.90 4.77
N PHE A 21 30.92 -1.43 4.52
CA PHE A 21 30.24 -1.27 3.23
C PHE A 21 29.27 -0.08 3.12
N LEU A 22 29.00 0.65 4.21
CA LEU A 22 28.17 1.87 4.16
C LEU A 22 28.96 3.19 4.10
N SER A 23 30.30 3.18 4.18
CA SER A 23 31.10 4.42 4.09
C SER A 23 31.57 4.76 2.68
N ILE A 24 31.56 3.81 1.74
CA ILE A 24 32.05 4.00 0.37
C ILE A 24 30.96 4.53 -0.58
N TYR A 25 29.67 4.34 -0.25
CA TYR A 25 28.57 4.89 -1.04
C TYR A 25 28.24 6.37 -0.77
N HIS A 26 28.89 7.02 0.21
CA HIS A 26 28.62 8.42 0.57
C HIS A 26 29.62 9.44 -0.02
N ARG A 27 30.45 9.11 -1.02
CA ARG A 27 31.54 10.04 -1.41
C ARG A 27 31.64 10.53 -2.85
N SER A 28 30.88 10.04 -3.84
CA SER A 28 31.22 10.47 -5.22
C SER A 28 30.10 10.76 -6.21
N LYS A 29 28.84 10.94 -5.79
CA LYS A 29 27.86 11.57 -6.69
C LYS A 29 27.08 12.63 -5.94
N GLY A 30 27.48 13.89 -6.16
CA GLY A 30 26.62 15.02 -5.87
C GLY A 30 25.31 14.84 -6.62
N VAL A 31 24.31 14.35 -5.89
CA VAL A 31 22.92 14.37 -6.33
C VAL A 31 22.14 14.86 -5.13
N PHE A 32 21.70 16.10 -5.23
CA PHE A 32 20.73 16.71 -4.35
C PHE A 32 19.40 15.97 -4.59
N PHE A 33 19.07 14.96 -3.79
CA PHE A 33 17.70 14.46 -3.72
C PHE A 33 17.06 15.00 -2.44
N SER A 34 16.75 16.29 -2.47
CA SER A 34 15.64 16.84 -1.68
C SER A 34 14.34 16.35 -2.31
N THR A 35 13.82 15.26 -1.77
CA THR A 35 12.42 15.06 -1.34
C THR A 35 12.36 13.65 -0.77
N ALA A 36 12.60 13.52 0.54
CA ALA A 36 12.39 12.26 1.23
C ALA A 36 10.88 11.96 1.25
N SER A 37 10.35 11.41 0.16
CA SER A 37 9.15 10.58 0.24
C SER A 37 9.48 9.49 1.24
N SER A 38 8.79 9.48 2.40
CA SER A 38 8.97 8.41 3.38
C SER A 38 8.75 7.07 2.66
N PRO A 39 9.53 6.01 2.92
CA PRO A 39 9.28 4.68 2.36
C PRO A 39 7.82 4.22 2.50
N PHE A 40 7.12 4.74 3.50
CA PHE A 40 5.69 4.56 3.73
C PHE A 40 4.79 5.18 2.65
N GLU A 41 5.09 6.39 2.16
CA GLU A 41 4.30 7.03 1.10
C GLU A 41 4.46 6.28 -0.24
N ASP A 42 5.66 5.76 -0.52
CA ASP A 42 5.90 4.96 -1.72
C ASP A 42 5.11 3.64 -1.69
N GLU A 43 5.03 3.00 -0.51
CA GLU A 43 4.21 1.80 -0.29
C GLU A 43 2.71 2.11 -0.45
N LEU A 44 2.21 3.20 0.14
CA LEU A 44 0.83 3.64 -0.02
C LEU A 44 0.50 3.93 -1.49
N LYS A 45 1.43 4.52 -2.23
CA LYS A 45 1.27 4.79 -3.65
C LYS A 45 1.18 3.49 -4.45
N ALA A 46 2.01 2.49 -4.13
CA ALA A 46 1.93 1.17 -4.76
C ALA A 46 0.59 0.47 -4.47
N MET A 47 0.10 0.53 -3.23
CA MET A 47 -1.24 0.03 -2.87
C MET A 47 -2.35 0.76 -3.64
N TYR A 48 -2.22 2.08 -3.81
CA TYR A 48 -3.18 2.87 -4.56
C TYR A 48 -3.20 2.51 -6.05
N GLU A 49 -2.04 2.38 -6.70
CA GLU A 49 -1.98 1.96 -8.10
C GLU A 49 -2.59 0.56 -8.28
N LYS A 50 -2.33 -0.37 -7.35
CA LYS A 50 -2.99 -1.68 -7.35
C LYS A 50 -4.50 -1.56 -7.21
N TYR A 51 -4.99 -0.74 -6.27
CA TYR A 51 -6.42 -0.47 -6.10
C TYR A 51 -7.07 0.06 -7.39
N LEU A 52 -6.39 0.97 -8.11
CA LEU A 52 -6.91 1.48 -9.38
C LEU A 52 -7.05 0.38 -10.44
N VAL A 53 -6.09 -0.52 -10.52
CA VAL A 53 -6.16 -1.68 -11.44
C VAL A 53 -7.28 -2.63 -11.01
N ASP A 54 -7.31 -3.03 -9.74
CA ASP A 54 -8.27 -4.01 -9.21
C ASP A 54 -9.73 -3.52 -9.35
N HIS A 55 -9.97 -2.21 -9.28
CA HIS A 55 -11.29 -1.59 -9.42
C HIS A 55 -11.54 -0.90 -10.77
N GLY A 56 -10.64 -1.04 -11.74
CA GLY A 56 -10.81 -0.48 -13.09
C GLY A 56 -10.92 1.05 -13.13
N LYS A 57 -10.25 1.75 -12.21
CA LYS A 57 -10.33 3.21 -12.07
C LYS A 57 -9.27 3.93 -12.89
N SER A 58 -9.67 5.04 -13.50
CA SER A 58 -8.77 5.99 -14.14
C SER A 58 -9.28 7.42 -13.94
N TYR A 59 -8.38 8.39 -13.86
CA TYR A 59 -8.75 9.79 -13.70
C TYR A 59 -8.20 10.63 -14.84
N LYS A 60 -8.96 11.66 -15.21
CA LYS A 60 -8.65 12.51 -16.36
C LYS A 60 -7.43 13.40 -16.15
N THR A 61 -7.14 13.79 -14.91
CA THR A 61 -6.08 14.72 -14.58
C THR A 61 -5.22 14.20 -13.43
N ALA A 62 -3.94 14.57 -13.44
CA ALA A 62 -3.02 14.28 -12.34
C ALA A 62 -3.46 14.92 -11.02
N HIS A 63 -4.06 16.13 -11.10
CA HIS A 63 -4.57 16.82 -9.93
C HIS A 63 -5.72 16.05 -9.27
N GLU A 64 -6.67 15.54 -10.06
CA GLU A 64 -7.77 14.72 -9.53
C GLU A 64 -7.24 13.39 -8.96
N LYS A 65 -6.31 12.73 -9.67
CA LYS A 65 -5.66 11.51 -9.15
C LYS A 65 -4.99 11.75 -7.79
N GLN A 66 -4.32 12.89 -7.62
CA GLN A 66 -3.70 13.24 -6.35
C GLN A 66 -4.73 13.50 -5.25
N ARG A 67 -5.81 14.23 -5.55
CA ARG A 67 -6.92 14.45 -4.59
C ARG A 67 -7.54 13.13 -4.14
N ARG A 68 -7.76 12.21 -5.07
CA ARG A 68 -8.30 10.86 -4.83
C ARG A 68 -7.36 9.99 -4.02
N PHE A 69 -6.05 10.11 -4.24
CA PHE A 69 -5.03 9.47 -3.41
C PHE A 69 -5.06 9.94 -1.95
N GLU A 70 -5.23 11.25 -1.70
CA GLU A 70 -5.36 11.76 -0.34
C GLU A 70 -6.61 11.25 0.39
N ILE A 71 -7.73 11.10 -0.33
CA ILE A 71 -8.95 10.48 0.21
C ILE A 71 -8.68 9.00 0.53
N PHE A 72 -8.06 8.28 -0.40
CA PHE A 72 -7.69 6.88 -0.21
C PHE A 72 -6.80 6.66 1.01
N LYS A 73 -5.80 7.53 1.26
CA LYS A 73 -4.97 7.48 2.47
C LYS A 73 -5.80 7.62 3.75
N LYS A 74 -6.78 8.52 3.78
CA LYS A 74 -7.68 8.68 4.93
C LYS A 74 -8.52 7.43 5.17
N THR A 75 -9.06 6.83 4.12
CA THR A 75 -9.85 5.59 4.21
C THR A 75 -9.00 4.41 4.69
N LEU A 76 -7.78 4.24 4.16
CA LEU A 76 -6.87 3.19 4.62
C LEU A 76 -6.53 3.31 6.10
N ARG A 77 -6.25 4.54 6.58
CA ARG A 77 -6.01 4.79 8.00
C ARG A 77 -7.21 4.37 8.85
N PHE A 78 -8.43 4.75 8.43
CA PHE A 78 -9.66 4.37 9.11
C PHE A 78 -9.85 2.84 9.17
N ILE A 79 -9.68 2.15 8.04
CA ILE A 79 -9.79 0.68 7.96
C ILE A 79 -8.77 0.03 8.89
N ASN A 80 -7.51 0.48 8.85
CA ASN A 80 -6.44 -0.11 9.66
C ASN A 80 -6.68 0.10 11.17
N GLU A 81 -7.12 1.29 11.57
CA GLU A 81 -7.46 1.61 12.96
C GLU A 81 -8.70 0.84 13.44
N TYR A 82 -9.74 0.75 12.61
CA TYR A 82 -10.93 -0.04 12.94
C TYR A 82 -10.61 -1.53 13.08
N ASN A 83 -9.78 -2.07 12.18
CA ASN A 83 -9.40 -3.47 12.18
C ASN A 83 -8.42 -3.82 13.31
N SER A 84 -7.63 -2.86 13.81
CA SER A 84 -6.74 -3.09 14.96
C SER A 84 -7.46 -3.00 16.30
N THR A 85 -8.54 -2.23 16.37
CA THR A 85 -9.36 -2.06 17.59
C THR A 85 -10.44 -3.13 17.74
N THR A 86 -10.92 -3.68 16.62
CA THR A 86 -11.97 -4.71 16.62
C THR A 86 -11.41 -6.08 17.02
N SER A 87 -11.97 -6.68 18.07
CA SER A 87 -11.64 -8.05 18.51
C SER A 87 -12.35 -9.15 17.71
N ASP A 88 -13.41 -8.80 16.98
CA ASP A 88 -14.19 -9.72 16.14
C ASP A 88 -13.62 -9.80 14.71
N PRO A 89 -12.99 -10.93 14.33
CA PRO A 89 -12.41 -11.08 13.00
C PRO A 89 -13.44 -11.11 11.87
N SER A 90 -14.72 -11.37 12.15
CA SER A 90 -15.79 -11.40 11.13
C SER A 90 -16.21 -10.01 10.64
N ARG A 91 -15.88 -8.96 11.40
CA ARG A 91 -16.26 -7.56 11.13
C ARG A 91 -15.13 -6.73 10.51
N LYS A 92 -14.03 -7.36 10.08
CA LYS A 92 -12.91 -6.64 9.46
C LYS A 92 -13.36 -5.93 8.19
N LEU A 93 -13.00 -4.67 8.08
CA LEU A 93 -13.23 -3.85 6.89
C LEU A 93 -12.16 -4.14 5.84
N GLY A 94 -12.59 -4.18 4.59
CA GLY A 94 -11.71 -4.25 3.42
C GLY A 94 -11.72 -2.93 2.63
N ILE A 95 -10.74 -2.78 1.75
CA ILE A 95 -10.75 -1.70 0.75
C ILE A 95 -11.92 -1.98 -0.21
N THR A 96 -12.78 -0.99 -0.40
CA THR A 96 -13.93 -1.07 -1.32
C THR A 96 -13.76 -0.09 -2.48
N SER A 97 -14.59 -0.21 -3.52
CA SER A 97 -14.58 0.71 -4.67
C SER A 97 -14.90 2.17 -4.33
N LEU A 98 -15.30 2.46 -3.10
CA LEU A 98 -15.57 3.81 -2.60
C LEU A 98 -14.40 4.37 -1.78
N ALA A 99 -13.25 3.68 -1.73
CA ALA A 99 -12.16 4.06 -0.84
C ALA A 99 -11.53 5.44 -1.14
N ASP A 100 -11.71 5.95 -2.36
CA ASP A 100 -11.26 7.25 -2.87
C ASP A 100 -12.41 8.27 -3.01
N VAL A 101 -13.59 7.99 -2.45
CA VAL A 101 -14.76 8.88 -2.49
C VAL A 101 -14.94 9.54 -1.12
N ALA A 102 -15.03 10.87 -1.09
CA ALA A 102 -15.30 11.59 0.16
C ALA A 102 -16.78 11.47 0.54
N LEU A 103 -17.10 11.45 1.84
CA LEU A 103 -18.48 11.32 2.33
C LEU A 103 -19.43 12.38 1.73
N GLU A 104 -18.94 13.60 1.54
CA GLU A 104 -19.70 14.71 0.92
C GLU A 104 -20.08 14.42 -0.54
N GLU A 105 -19.28 13.63 -1.24
CA GLU A 105 -19.51 13.22 -2.63
C GLU A 105 -20.49 12.03 -2.75
N ILE A 106 -20.90 11.44 -1.62
CA ILE A 106 -21.96 10.44 -1.53
C ILE A 106 -23.36 11.10 -1.51
N SER A 107 -23.44 12.40 -1.81
CA SER A 107 -24.69 13.13 -2.04
C SER A 107 -25.21 12.97 -3.48
N ASN A 108 -25.41 11.73 -3.91
CA ASN A 108 -26.41 11.46 -4.92
C ASN A 108 -26.97 10.05 -4.67
N PRO A 109 -28.23 9.93 -4.21
CA PRO A 109 -28.86 8.63 -4.10
C PRO A 109 -28.89 8.03 -5.50
N CYS A 110 -28.84 6.71 -5.59
CA CYS A 110 -29.14 5.98 -6.80
C CYS A 110 -30.44 6.48 -7.47
N VAL A 111 -30.38 7.49 -8.34
CA VAL A 111 -31.49 7.97 -9.18
C VAL A 111 -30.87 8.71 -10.37
N GLN A 112 -30.69 8.00 -11.50
CA GLN A 112 -31.03 8.37 -12.89
C GLN A 112 -30.98 7.03 -13.66
N ASP A 113 -32.06 6.44 -14.19
CA ASP A 113 -33.22 7.03 -14.84
C ASP A 113 -34.56 6.56 -14.25
N PRO A 114 -35.62 7.40 -14.26
CA PRO A 114 -36.98 6.88 -14.18
C PRO A 114 -37.25 6.12 -15.48
N ALA A 115 -37.06 4.81 -15.48
CA ALA A 115 -37.67 3.98 -16.51
C ALA A 115 -39.19 4.24 -16.46
N PRO A 116 -39.83 4.67 -17.56
CA PRO A 116 -41.28 4.69 -17.62
C PRO A 116 -41.72 3.24 -17.56
N TRP A 117 -42.28 2.82 -16.43
CA TRP A 117 -43.05 1.59 -16.39
C TRP A 117 -44.09 1.67 -17.51
N PRO A 118 -44.18 0.70 -18.43
CA PRO A 118 -45.29 0.69 -19.37
C PRO A 118 -46.58 0.49 -18.57
N MET A 119 -47.33 1.57 -18.41
CA MET A 119 -48.74 1.49 -18.06
C MET A 119 -49.51 1.04 -19.30
N GLY A 120 -50.30 -0.02 -19.14
CA GLY A 120 -51.25 -0.54 -20.13
C GLY A 120 -50.79 -1.87 -20.73
N THR A 121 -51.62 -2.91 -20.77
CA THR A 121 -53.09 -2.94 -20.85
C THR A 121 -53.74 -3.82 -19.80
#